data_AF-A0A7X9PKS4-F1
#
_entry.id   AF-A0A7X9PKS4-F1
#
_cell.length_a   1.000
_cell.length_b   1.000
_cell.length_c   1.000
_cell.angle_alpha   90.00
_cell.angle_beta   90.00
_cell.angle_gamma   90.00
#
_symmetry.space_group_name_H-M   'P 1'
#
loop_
_entity.id
_entity.type
_entity.pdbx_description
1 polymer ?
#
loop_
_entity_poly.entity_id
_entity_poly.type
_entity_poly.pdbx_seq_one_letter_code
_entity_poly.pdbx_strand_id
1 'polypeptide(L)' 'KPNMGKIVNMSSIENAEVKIGDTVIYKEYSGTEIEFEHKKYLVLPYSDILAKVVETEEI' A
#
# COMPACT_ATOMS: atom_id res chain seq x y z
N LYS A 1 -2.22 8.03 14.12
CA LYS A 1 -2.03 8.56 12.74
C LYS A 1 -2.20 7.38 11.81
N PRO A 2 -2.94 7.49 10.69
CA PRO A 2 -3.11 6.35 9.80
C PRO A 2 -1.76 5.92 9.22
N ASN A 3 -1.55 4.62 9.06
CA ASN A 3 -0.37 4.10 8.36
C ASN A 3 -0.61 4.22 6.86
N MET A 4 0.33 4.88 6.17
CA MET A 4 0.22 5.19 4.75
C MET A 4 1.49 4.74 4.03
N GLY A 5 1.32 4.21 2.82
CA GLY A 5 2.44 3.72 2.02
C GLY A 5 2.12 3.78 0.53
N LYS A 6 3.16 3.95 -0.29
CA LYS A 6 3.05 3.91 -1.75
C LYS A 6 3.33 2.49 -2.24
N ILE A 7 2.46 1.97 -3.10
CA ILE A 7 2.63 0.65 -3.70
C ILE A 7 3.77 0.72 -4.72
N VAL A 8 4.89 0.06 -4.40
CA VAL A 8 6.05 -0.05 -5.31
C VAL A 8 5.99 -1.30 -6.18
N ASN A 9 5.30 -2.35 -5.71
CA ASN A 9 5.10 -3.61 -6.43
C ASN A 9 3.86 -4.33 -5.89
N MET A 10 3.22 -5.17 -6.69
CA MET A 10 2.05 -5.96 -6.32
C MET A 10 2.00 -7.25 -7.14
N SER A 11 1.58 -8.34 -6.51
CA SER A 11 1.27 -9.60 -7.20
C SER A 11 0.12 -9.43 -8.20
N SER A 12 0.00 -10.37 -9.14
CA SER A 12 -1.15 -10.40 -10.05
C SER A 12 -2.42 -10.75 -9.27
N ILE A 13 -3.25 -9.75 -9.00
CA ILE A 13 -4.52 -9.87 -8.30
C ILE A 13 -5.62 -9.49 -9.29
N GLU A 14 -6.57 -10.40 -9.52
CA GLU A 14 -7.73 -10.12 -10.38
C GLU A 14 -8.61 -9.04 -9.76
N ASN A 15 -9.04 -8.07 -10.57
CA ASN A 15 -9.92 -6.96 -10.17
C ASN A 15 -9.39 -6.15 -8.98
N ALA A 16 -8.07 -5.94 -8.91
CA ALA A 16 -7.48 -5.05 -7.90
C ALA A 16 -7.95 -3.59 -8.11
N GLU A 17 -8.45 -2.98 -7.04
CA GLU A 17 -8.89 -1.57 -6.98
C GLU A 17 -7.72 -0.59 -6.84
N VAL A 18 -6.53 -1.11 -6.51
CA VAL A 18 -5.29 -0.35 -6.37
C VAL A 18 -4.26 -0.84 -7.37
N LYS A 19 -3.36 0.05 -7.76
CA LYS A 19 -2.27 -0.24 -8.70
C LYS A 19 -0.93 0.23 -8.18
N ILE A 20 0.14 -0.23 -8.83
CA ILE A 20 1.49 0.28 -8.59
C ILE A 20 1.50 1.79 -8.77
N GLY A 21 2.04 2.50 -7.78
CA GLY A 21 2.09 3.96 -7.72
C GLY A 21 1.01 4.59 -6.86
N ASP A 22 -0.09 3.90 -6.54
CA ASP A 22 -1.12 4.42 -5.65
C ASP A 22 -0.60 4.50 -4.20
N THR A 23 -1.04 5.52 -3.48
CA THR A 23 -0.86 5.62 -2.03
C THR A 23 -2.08 5.03 -1.34
N VAL A 24 -1.83 4.14 -0.37
CA VAL A 24 -2.87 3.44 0.36
C VAL A 24 -2.73 3.62 1.86
N ILE A 25 -3.86 3.51 2.56
CA ILE A 25 -3.94 3.37 4.00
C ILE A 25 -4.10 1.88 4.31
N TYR A 26 -3.35 1.38 5.28
CA TYR A 26 -3.38 -0.03 5.68
C TYR A 26 -3.51 -0.18 7.20
N LYS A 27 -3.91 -1.38 7.62
CA LYS A 27 -4.15 -1.71 9.03
C LYS A 27 -2.87 -1.58 9.88
N GLU A 28 -3.02 -1.10 11.11
CA GLU A 28 -1.91 -1.09 12.07
C GLU A 28 -1.37 -2.50 12.36
N TYR A 29 -0.05 -2.60 12.50
CA TYR A 29 0.67 -3.85 12.77
C TYR A 29 0.49 -4.94 11.69
N SER A 30 0.03 -4.58 10.49
CA SER A 30 -0.01 -5.49 9.34
C SER A 30 1.32 -5.48 8.57
N GLY A 31 1.60 -6.63 7.96
CA GLY A 31 2.70 -6.82 7.03
C GLY A 31 3.98 -7.34 7.66
N THR A 32 5.01 -7.44 6.83
CA THR A 32 6.35 -7.87 7.22
C THR A 32 7.36 -6.94 6.59
N GLU A 33 8.26 -6.40 7.42
CA GLU A 33 9.39 -5.62 6.94
C GLU A 33 10.44 -6.55 6.34
N ILE A 34 10.89 -6.22 5.13
CA ILE A 34 11.98 -6.92 4.44
C ILE A 34 13.03 -5.92 4.00
N GLU A 35 14.29 -6.35 3.94
CA GLU A 35 15.38 -5.59 3.34
C GLU A 35 15.78 -6.25 2.02
N PHE A 36 15.75 -5.47 0.94
CA PHE A 36 16.12 -5.92 -0.40
C PHE A 36 16.89 -4.80 -1.10
N GLU A 37 18.04 -5.11 -1.70
CA GLU A 37 18.91 -4.11 -2.36
C GLU A 37 19.20 -2.87 -1.49
N HIS A 38 19.50 -3.08 -0.20
CA HIS A 38 19.74 -2.02 0.79
C HIS A 38 18.57 -1.04 0.99
N LYS A 39 17.35 -1.46 0.63
CA LYS A 39 16.12 -0.71 0.86
C LYS A 39 15.17 -1.54 1.71
N LYS A 40 14.49 -0.88 2.65
CA LYS A 40 13.43 -1.48 3.45
C LYS A 40 12.10 -1.39 2.72
N TYR A 41 11.38 -2.49 2.70
CA TYR A 41 10.05 -2.60 2.14
C TYR A 41 9.11 -3.19 3.18
N LEU A 42 7.83 -2.83 3.09
CA LEU A 42 6.77 -3.42 3.87
C LEU A 42 5.89 -4.26 2.93
N VAL A 43 5.91 -5.57 3.11
CA VAL A 43 5.06 -6.50 2.37
C VAL A 43 3.74 -6.62 3.11
N LEU A 44 2.63 -6.29 2.44
CA LEU A 44 1.28 -6.32 3.04
C LEU A 44 0.38 -7.32 2.31
N PRO A 45 -0.47 -8.07 3.04
CA PRO A 45 -1.61 -8.75 2.44
C PRO A 45 -2.56 -7.73 1.81
N TYR A 46 -3.08 -8.03 0.61
CA TYR A 46 -4.03 -7.15 -0.07
C TYR A 46 -5.28 -6.86 0.78
N SER A 47 -5.73 -7.85 1.57
CA SER A 47 -6.89 -7.72 2.48
C SER A 47 -6.71 -6.70 3.60
N ASP A 48 -5.47 -6.30 3.89
CA ASP A 48 -5.17 -5.33 4.95
C ASP A 48 -5.05 -3.89 4.43
N ILE A 49 -5.23 -3.69 3.12
CA ILE A 49 -5.41 -2.38 2.51
C ILE A 49 -6.82 -1.88 2.82
N LEU A 50 -6.90 -0.77 3.54
CA LEU A 50 -8.17 -0.21 4.03
C LEU A 50 -8.77 0.81 3.06
N ALA A 51 -7.92 1.63 2.43
CA ALA A 51 -8.38 2.66 1.50
C ALA A 51 -7.27 3.09 0.54
N LYS A 52 -7.68 3.60 -0.62
CA LYS A 52 -6.83 4.34 -1.56
C LYS A 52 -6.95 5.83 -1.30
N VAL A 53 -5.82 6.53 -1.30
CA VAL A 53 -5.78 7.99 -1.20
C VAL A 53 -6.00 8.58 -2.58
N VAL A 54 -6.97 9.48 -2.69
CA VAL A 54 -7.24 10.26 -3.90
C VAL A 54 -7.08 11.74 -3.59
N GLU A 55 -6.40 12.47 -4.47
CA GLU A 55 -6.34 13.93 -4.39
C GLU A 55 -7.67 14.47 -4.92
N THR A 56 -8.34 15.29 -4.12
CA THR A 56 -9.50 16.06 -4.54
C THR A 56 -9.09 17.52 -4.60
N GLU A 57 -9.42 18.22 -5.67
CA GLU A 57 -9.32 19.69 -5.68
C GLU A 57 -10.24 20.22 -4.58
N GLU A 58 -9.73 21.13 -3.75
CA GLU A 58 -10.56 21.87 -2.80
C GLU A 58 -11.65 22.60 -3.61
N ILE A 59 -12.92 22.29 -3.31
CA ILE A 59 -14.08 23.01 -3.87
C ILE A 59 -14.08 24.45 -3.36
#